data_AF-A0A401YF70-F1
#
_entry.id   AF-A0A401YF70-F1
#
_cell.length_a   1.000
_cell.length_b   1.000
_cell.length_c   1.000
_cell.angle_alpha   90.00
_cell.angle_beta   90.00
_cell.angle_gamma   90.00
#
_symmetry.space_group_name_H-M   'P 1'
#
loop_
_entity.id
_entity.type
_entity.pdbx_description
1 polymer ?
#
loop_
_entity_poly.entity_id
_entity_poly.type
_entity_poly.pdbx_seq_one_letter_code
_entity_poly.pdbx_strand_id
1 'polypeptide(L)'
;MSRSKLRSVLLGLGTAAAMLGTTQATAVTTGTPASAEVSPATSYSCTVPPGYTYTAATLVSFCGGTGLSPYYTIELPSTGLWACLVPPGFTYTQTTRVTWCDPHGSMTNQYRLLKL
;
A
#
# COMPACT_ATOMS: atom_id res chain seq x y z
N MET A 1 9.20 -18.74 9.73
CA MET A 1 8.78 -20.15 9.56
C MET A 1 8.66 -20.43 8.05
N SER A 2 9.75 -20.35 7.29
CA SER A 2 10.50 -21.52 6.78
C SER A 2 9.61 -22.74 6.46
N ARG A 3 9.42 -23.02 5.16
CA ARG A 3 9.50 -24.38 4.57
C ARG A 3 9.33 -24.34 3.05
N SER A 4 10.45 -24.64 2.39
CA SER A 4 10.55 -25.66 1.36
C SER A 4 9.68 -25.56 0.10
N LYS A 5 10.34 -25.26 -1.01
CA LYS A 5 10.55 -26.28 -2.06
C LYS A 5 11.69 -25.85 -2.97
N LEU A 6 12.90 -26.10 -2.48
CA LEU A 6 14.09 -26.28 -3.31
C LEU A 6 13.79 -27.38 -4.33
N ARG A 7 13.67 -27.01 -5.60
CA ARG A 7 13.91 -27.93 -6.71
C ARG A 7 15.23 -27.53 -7.37
N SER A 8 16.29 -27.97 -6.72
CA SER A 8 17.58 -28.20 -7.36
C SER A 8 17.40 -29.25 -8.45
N VAL A 9 17.72 -28.91 -9.70
CA VAL A 9 18.50 -29.77 -10.60
C VAL A 9 19.30 -28.84 -11.50
N LEU A 10 20.58 -28.68 -11.16
CA LEU A 10 21.63 -28.21 -12.04
C LEU A 10 22.15 -29.39 -12.88
N LEU A 11 22.87 -29.04 -13.95
CA LEU A 11 23.82 -29.85 -14.74
C LEU A 11 23.26 -30.56 -15.96
N GLY A 12 23.20 -29.81 -17.07
CA GLY A 12 23.46 -30.34 -18.40
C GLY A 12 24.70 -29.65 -18.98
N LEU A 13 25.89 -30.22 -18.78
CA LEU A 13 27.04 -29.96 -19.65
C LEU A 13 26.97 -30.99 -20.78
N GLY A 14 26.59 -30.53 -21.97
CA GLY A 14 26.60 -31.32 -23.20
C GLY A 14 27.06 -30.45 -24.36
N THR A 15 28.37 -30.39 -24.56
CA THR A 15 29.01 -29.77 -25.72
C THR A 15 28.87 -30.66 -26.95
N ALA A 16 28.20 -30.19 -28.00
CA ALA A 16 28.47 -30.59 -29.38
C ALA A 16 27.88 -29.55 -30.35
N ALA A 17 28.74 -29.00 -31.20
CA ALA A 17 28.48 -27.92 -32.13
C ALA A 17 27.64 -28.36 -33.35
N ALA A 18 26.72 -27.50 -33.78
CA ALA A 18 26.26 -27.43 -35.17
C ALA A 18 25.71 -26.02 -35.44
N MET A 19 26.35 -25.32 -36.37
CA MET A 19 26.02 -23.98 -36.85
C MET A 19 24.65 -23.96 -37.53
N LEU A 20 23.82 -22.95 -37.25
CA LEU A 20 22.80 -22.41 -38.17
C LEU A 20 22.37 -21.03 -37.64
N GLY A 21 22.65 -20.00 -38.45
CA GLY A 21 22.28 -18.63 -38.15
C GLY A 21 20.76 -18.47 -38.09
N THR A 22 20.29 -17.92 -36.98
CA THR A 22 18.96 -17.32 -36.86
C THR A 22 19.13 -16.06 -36.01
N THR A 23 18.82 -14.92 -36.62
CA THR A 23 18.71 -13.62 -35.96
C THR A 23 17.61 -13.71 -34.90
N GLN A 24 17.98 -13.94 -33.64
CA GLN A 24 17.03 -13.85 -32.54
C GLN A 24 16.79 -12.37 -32.24
N ALA A 25 15.67 -11.88 -32.77
CA ALA A 25 15.02 -10.68 -32.30
C ALA A 25 14.89 -10.79 -30.77
N THR A 26 15.58 -9.92 -30.04
CA THR A 26 15.26 -9.67 -28.64
C THR A 26 13.86 -9.09 -28.61
N ALA A 27 12.88 -9.94 -28.32
CA ALA A 27 11.59 -9.48 -27.87
C ALA A 27 11.82 -8.73 -26.55
N VAL A 28 12.00 -7.41 -26.67
CA VAL A 28 11.84 -6.50 -25.55
C VAL A 28 10.40 -6.66 -25.12
N THR A 29 10.16 -7.48 -24.11
CA THR A 29 8.93 -7.39 -23.34
C THR A 29 8.96 -6.02 -22.67
N THR A 30 8.35 -5.04 -23.34
CA THR A 30 7.86 -3.83 -22.70
C THR A 30 6.80 -4.28 -21.71
N GLY A 31 7.25 -4.72 -20.54
CA GLY A 31 6.41 -4.76 -19.36
C GLY A 31 5.90 -3.34 -19.19
N THR A 32 4.60 -3.17 -19.42
CA THR A 32 3.86 -1.97 -19.02
C THR A 32 4.39 -1.57 -17.65
N PRO A 33 4.93 -0.35 -17.48
CA PRO A 33 5.24 0.11 -16.15
C PRO A 33 3.93 0.04 -15.38
N ALA A 34 3.83 -0.92 -14.46
CA ALA A 34 2.87 -0.85 -13.38
C ALA A 34 3.03 0.55 -12.85
N SER A 35 2.00 1.37 -13.03
CA SER A 35 2.03 2.76 -12.61
C SER A 35 2.60 2.76 -11.21
N ALA A 36 3.81 3.30 -11.07
CA ALA A 36 4.32 3.65 -9.77
C ALA A 36 3.33 4.72 -9.30
N GLU A 37 2.27 4.26 -8.65
CA GLU A 37 1.43 5.07 -7.82
C GLU A 37 2.42 5.78 -6.89
N VAL A 38 2.63 7.06 -7.20
CA VAL A 38 3.33 7.98 -6.32
C VAL A 38 2.49 7.97 -5.07
N SER A 39 2.81 7.05 -4.17
CA SER A 39 2.15 6.94 -2.90
C SER A 39 2.45 8.27 -2.21
N PRO A 40 1.44 9.11 -1.95
CA PRO A 40 1.63 10.33 -1.19
C PRO A 40 2.34 9.92 0.09
N ALA A 41 3.47 10.56 0.40
CA ALA A 41 4.43 10.15 1.42
C ALA A 41 3.70 9.79 2.72
N THR A 42 3.38 8.50 2.85
CA THR A 42 2.47 8.00 3.86
C THR A 42 3.22 8.08 5.17
N SER A 43 2.77 8.97 6.04
CA SER A 43 3.42 9.23 7.32
C SER A 43 2.62 8.54 8.42
N TYR A 44 3.25 8.23 9.54
CA TYR A 44 2.59 7.58 10.66
C TYR A 44 2.72 8.43 11.92
N SER A 45 1.68 8.48 12.74
CA SER A 45 1.66 9.29 13.95
C SER A 45 0.73 8.72 15.01
N CYS A 46 1.08 8.92 16.29
CA CYS A 46 0.23 8.57 17.44
C CYS A 46 -0.98 9.49 17.60
N THR A 47 -0.97 10.64 16.94
CA THR A 47 -2.08 11.61 16.93
C THR A 47 -2.17 12.23 15.55
N VAL A 48 -3.40 12.47 15.08
CA VAL A 48 -3.64 13.14 13.79
C VAL A 48 -3.43 14.65 13.96
N PRO A 49 -2.42 15.26 13.33
CA PRO A 49 -2.20 16.70 13.45
C PRO A 49 -3.32 17.50 12.76
N PRO A 50 -3.57 18.76 13.16
CA PRO A 50 -4.47 19.64 12.43
C PRO A 50 -4.04 19.79 10.96
N GLY A 51 -5.01 19.77 10.05
CA GLY A 51 -4.76 19.86 8.60
C GLY A 51 -4.40 18.53 7.92
N TYR A 52 -4.24 17.44 8.68
CA TYR A 52 -4.07 16.10 8.15
C TYR A 52 -5.35 15.30 8.26
N THR A 53 -5.43 14.22 7.48
CA THR A 53 -6.40 13.15 7.69
C THR A 53 -5.67 11.83 7.92
N TYR A 54 -6.42 10.77 8.24
CA TYR A 54 -5.89 9.42 8.34
C TYR A 54 -6.66 8.44 7.45
N THR A 55 -5.94 7.45 6.93
CA THR A 55 -6.48 6.44 6.00
C THR A 55 -6.61 5.06 6.65
N ALA A 56 -5.88 4.83 7.75
CA ALA A 56 -5.98 3.65 8.60
C ALA A 56 -5.56 3.98 10.04
N ALA A 57 -6.05 3.19 10.99
CA ALA A 57 -5.70 3.25 12.40
C ALA A 57 -5.39 1.83 12.89
N THR A 58 -4.33 1.70 13.67
CA THR A 58 -3.96 0.44 14.35
C THR A 58 -3.64 0.72 15.81
N LEU A 59 -3.62 -0.32 16.64
CA LEU A 59 -3.23 -0.22 18.04
C LEU A 59 -1.76 -0.60 18.21
N VAL A 60 -1.00 0.24 18.91
CA VAL A 60 0.41 0.00 19.25
C VAL A 60 0.68 0.34 20.71
N SER A 61 1.70 -0.27 21.29
CA SER A 61 2.09 -0.04 22.69
C SER A 61 2.97 1.19 22.90
N PHE A 62 3.58 1.75 21.85
CA PHE A 62 4.55 2.85 21.97
C PHE A 62 3.95 4.25 21.86
N CYS A 63 2.67 4.37 21.49
CA CYS A 63 2.00 5.66 21.27
C CYS A 63 1.36 6.26 22.53
N GLY A 64 1.44 5.58 23.67
CA GLY A 64 0.91 6.04 24.95
C GLY A 64 1.80 5.61 26.11
N GLY A 65 1.60 6.22 27.28
CA GLY A 65 2.37 5.87 28.48
C GLY A 65 1.99 4.51 29.09
N THR A 66 0.76 4.05 28.88
CA THR A 66 0.25 2.76 29.36
C THR A 66 -0.77 2.17 28.39
N GLY A 67 -0.65 0.88 28.08
CA GLY A 67 -1.62 0.16 27.25
C GLY A 67 -1.44 0.37 25.73
N LEU A 68 -2.40 -0.15 24.97
CA LEU A 68 -2.43 0.04 23.51
C LEU A 68 -3.10 1.38 23.18
N SER A 69 -2.43 2.16 22.34
CA SER A 69 -2.91 3.46 21.87
C SER A 69 -3.01 3.46 20.33
N PRO A 70 -3.90 4.29 19.76
CA PRO A 70 -4.01 4.41 18.32
C PRO A 70 -2.73 4.93 17.66
N TYR A 71 -2.44 4.39 16.49
CA TYR A 71 -1.39 4.81 15.58
C TYR A 71 -1.98 4.92 14.19
N TYR A 72 -1.89 6.10 13.63
CA TYR A 72 -2.61 6.50 12.44
C TYR A 72 -1.67 6.60 11.25
N THR A 73 -2.13 6.08 10.13
CA THR A 73 -1.55 6.37 8.82
C THR A 73 -2.09 7.72 8.36
N ILE A 74 -1.27 8.77 8.45
CA ILE A 74 -1.64 10.16 8.19
C ILE A 74 -1.19 10.62 6.80
N GLU A 75 -2.01 11.47 6.20
CA GLU A 75 -1.78 12.02 4.86
C GLU A 75 -2.37 13.44 4.74
N LEU A 76 -1.84 14.25 3.82
CA LEU A 76 -2.47 15.50 3.45
C LEU A 76 -3.79 15.21 2.72
N PRO A 77 -4.90 15.85 3.10
CA PRO A 77 -6.16 15.61 2.43
C PRO A 77 -6.13 16.14 1.00
N SER A 78 -6.62 15.33 0.08
CA SER A 78 -6.73 15.65 -1.34
C SER A 78 -8.04 15.12 -1.91
N THR A 79 -8.55 15.75 -2.97
CA THR A 79 -9.76 15.28 -3.66
C THR A 79 -9.51 13.89 -4.24
N GLY A 80 -10.42 12.96 -3.97
CA GLY A 80 -10.34 11.57 -4.42
C GLY A 80 -9.67 10.62 -3.42
N LEU A 81 -9.03 11.13 -2.36
CA LEU A 81 -8.46 10.33 -1.29
C LEU A 81 -9.57 9.62 -0.49
N TRP A 82 -9.34 8.36 -0.15
CA TRP A 82 -10.18 7.62 0.80
C TRP A 82 -9.65 7.80 2.21
N ALA A 83 -10.40 8.52 3.03
CA ALA A 83 -10.01 8.84 4.40
C ALA A 83 -11.05 8.40 5.41
N CYS A 84 -10.60 8.02 6.60
CA CYS A 84 -11.46 7.64 7.71
C CYS A 84 -12.07 8.85 8.42
N LEU A 85 -11.43 10.02 8.27
CA LEU A 85 -11.89 11.30 8.77
C LEU A 85 -12.04 12.30 7.62
N VAL A 86 -13.13 13.07 7.63
CA VAL A 86 -13.31 14.20 6.71
C VAL A 86 -12.77 15.46 7.39
N PRO A 87 -11.64 16.03 6.93
CA PRO A 87 -11.08 17.22 7.55
C PRO A 87 -11.86 18.49 7.17
N PRO A 88 -11.68 19.60 7.90
CA PRO A 88 -12.29 20.89 7.56
C PRO A 88 -11.94 21.34 6.13
N GLY A 89 -12.90 21.95 5.43
CA GLY A 89 -12.71 22.40 4.04
C GLY A 89 -12.81 21.28 2.98
N PHE A 90 -13.25 20.09 3.40
CA PHE A 90 -13.61 18.97 2.53
C PHE A 90 -15.02 18.47 2.83
N THR A 91 -15.63 17.88 1.81
CA THR A 91 -16.82 17.03 1.88
C THR A 91 -16.45 15.65 1.33
N TYR A 92 -17.44 14.80 1.05
CA TYR A 92 -17.22 13.49 0.46
C TYR A 92 -18.22 13.20 -0.67
N THR A 93 -17.80 12.34 -1.58
CA THR A 93 -18.61 11.89 -2.74
C THR A 93 -19.11 10.48 -2.59
N GLN A 94 -18.40 9.65 -1.83
CA GLN A 94 -18.73 8.24 -1.64
C GLN A 94 -18.40 7.82 -0.21
N THR A 95 -19.05 6.75 0.24
CA THR A 95 -18.83 6.13 1.54
C THR A 95 -18.73 4.62 1.36
N THR A 96 -17.78 3.99 2.04
CA THR A 96 -17.63 2.54 2.08
C THR A 96 -17.40 2.06 3.51
N ARG A 97 -17.73 0.80 3.79
CA ARG A 97 -17.57 0.17 5.12
C ARG A 97 -16.26 -0.60 5.17
N VAL A 98 -15.44 -0.31 6.18
CA VAL A 98 -14.11 -0.90 6.36
C VAL A 98 -13.82 -1.14 7.84
N THR A 99 -12.87 -2.01 8.16
CA THR A 99 -12.45 -2.26 9.55
C THR A 99 -11.26 -1.42 9.99
N TRP A 100 -10.38 -1.05 9.06
CA TRP A 100 -9.11 -0.39 9.37
C TRP A 100 -9.23 1.10 9.73
N CYS A 101 -10.42 1.69 9.63
CA CYS A 101 -10.67 3.04 10.12
C CYS A 101 -10.91 3.10 11.63
N ASP A 102 -11.18 1.95 12.24
CA ASP A 102 -11.31 1.78 13.69
C ASP A 102 -10.13 0.95 14.21
N PRO A 103 -9.32 1.47 15.15
CA PRO A 103 -8.17 0.74 15.65
C PRO A 103 -8.55 -0.54 16.44
N HIS A 104 -9.82 -0.67 16.86
CA HIS A 104 -10.34 -1.89 17.52
C HIS A 104 -10.95 -2.89 16.52
N GLY A 105 -10.92 -2.61 15.22
CA GLY A 105 -11.39 -3.50 14.15
C GLY A 105 -12.89 -3.46 13.89
N SER A 106 -13.61 -2.49 14.44
CA SER A 106 -15.04 -2.31 14.20
C SER A 106 -15.31 -1.81 12.78
N MET A 107 -16.41 -2.27 12.18
CA MET A 107 -16.84 -1.78 10.87
C MET A 107 -17.25 -0.32 10.96
N THR A 108 -16.50 0.54 10.30
CA THR A 108 -16.70 1.99 10.25
C THR A 108 -16.71 2.49 8.81
N ASN A 109 -17.11 3.74 8.63
CA ASN A 109 -17.17 4.35 7.31
C ASN A 109 -15.83 4.96 6.93
N GLN A 110 -15.41 4.73 5.69
CA GLN A 110 -14.38 5.49 5.00
C GLN A 110 -15.04 6.36 3.93
N TYR A 111 -14.50 7.56 3.72
CA TYR A 111 -15.09 8.61 2.90
C TYR A 111 -14.16 8.99 1.76
N ARG A 112 -14.71 9.10 0.55
CA ARG A 112 -13.95 9.60 -0.60
C ARG A 112 -14.03 11.11 -0.65
N LEU A 113 -12.93 11.77 -0.29
CA LEU A 113 -12.86 13.21 -0.08
C LEU A 113 -13.10 14.01 -1.37
N LEU A 114 -13.70 15.17 -1.20
CA LEU A 114 -13.89 16.20 -2.21
C LEU A 114 -13.63 17.56 -1.58
N LYS A 115 -12.74 18.36 -2.17
CA LYS A 115 -12.46 19.72 -1.74
C LYS A 115 -13.73 20.59 -1.88
N LEU A 116 -14.11 21.29 -0.79
CA LEU A 116 -15.09 22.38 -0.82
C LEU A 116 -14.45 23.65 -1.40
#